data_AF-A0A2I2F8P6-F1
#
_entry.id   AF-A0A2I2F8P6-F1
#
_cell.length_a   1.000
_cell.length_b   1.000
_cell.length_c   1.000
_cell.angle_alpha   90.00
_cell.angle_beta   90.00
_cell.angle_gamma   90.00
#
_symmetry.space_group_name_H-M   'P 1'
#
loop_
_entity.id
_entity.type
_entity.pdbx_description
1 polymer ?
#
loop_
_entity_poly.entity_id
_entity_poly.type
_entity_poly.pdbx_seq_one_letter_code
_entity_poly.pdbx_strand_id
1 'polypeptide(L)'
;MVFLPGMRHLLAASDVFKRNGDLLGSQFLDRDRYRVVLLHATMPEGLKELFAPVPTGCRRIIFTTDVAETSITVPDVTFVVDSGKVHQKMYDPLSRSSRLACCWASQSSAAQRAGRAGRVQKGNYIALYTKEMQDSFRVTKFPAMMRENLQATSLRAKQAIAGTAYTSIQSLLQESIEPPEDAMVDESIKSLQRMSALDNQEELTPLGNMLLDIPLDPSYAKLIWLGVIFRCLDPLLIIGAMDNEQGLFHVSSDVAQRKEALDSRLKFSNNSWSDYIGMVNAFKEMRRIRYQEGRGAAVSFAYANHINTTAFQQMLDVSKQIVRTLGNTGIIRGGYSSSSDFQFGGPGLNVNSGRVSLIKALLLQAVHPNIAAPRAPAKSSYRTEDAAPTHISKMSVNARRPKALFAFGSKRPTASDPNTFMIHQTSHVPPLAACLFGGHIQAKGDNIRMDSWVDFDIQTESQGNTSAGRLLIELRKAVDESLSLAFDALSTRKNKAFTEEDHESRLACDTLLRDVSELVIEVINRDIDPVYRDSQREAYTTEPESIYPSRNRN
;
A
#
# COMPACT_ATOMS: atom_id res chain seq x y z
N MET A 1 -12.65 29.97 -7.16
CA MET A 1 -11.94 28.68 -6.98
C MET A 1 -10.46 28.95 -7.15
N VAL A 2 -9.62 28.39 -6.29
CA VAL A 2 -8.18 28.67 -6.25
C VAL A 2 -7.41 27.35 -6.34
N PHE A 3 -6.63 27.16 -7.40
CA PHE A 3 -5.81 25.97 -7.61
C PHE A 3 -4.43 26.14 -6.97
N LEU A 4 -4.13 25.26 -6.01
CA LEU A 4 -2.88 25.22 -5.27
C LEU A 4 -2.25 23.81 -5.34
N PRO A 5 -0.93 23.67 -5.17
CA PRO A 5 -0.24 22.40 -5.44
C PRO A 5 -0.64 21.25 -4.52
N GLY A 6 -0.98 21.52 -3.25
CA GLY A 6 -1.21 20.47 -2.26
C GLY A 6 -1.67 20.98 -0.91
N MET A 7 -1.98 20.06 0.01
CA MET A 7 -2.60 20.34 1.31
C MET A 7 -1.95 21.47 2.11
N ARG A 8 -0.61 21.45 2.25
CA ARG A 8 0.12 22.51 2.99
C ARG A 8 -0.18 23.90 2.45
N HIS A 9 -0.31 24.04 1.13
CA HIS A 9 -0.62 25.30 0.47
C HIS A 9 -2.08 25.71 0.68
N LEU A 10 -3.01 24.75 0.65
CA LEU A 10 -4.43 24.99 0.95
C LEU A 10 -4.60 25.57 2.37
N LEU A 11 -3.96 24.94 3.35
CA LEU A 11 -4.02 25.37 4.75
C LEU A 11 -3.37 26.74 4.94
N ALA A 12 -2.16 26.94 4.40
CA ALA A 12 -1.48 28.23 4.49
C ALA A 12 -2.29 29.37 3.86
N ALA A 13 -2.89 29.14 2.68
CA ALA A 13 -3.73 30.13 2.03
C ALA A 13 -5.00 30.42 2.85
N SER A 14 -5.63 29.39 3.42
CA SER A 14 -6.79 29.54 4.30
C SER A 14 -6.48 30.34 5.56
N ASP A 15 -5.32 30.07 6.19
CA ASP A 15 -4.88 30.78 7.39
C ASP A 15 -4.58 32.25 7.09
N VAL A 16 -3.91 32.54 5.97
CA VAL A 16 -3.66 33.91 5.51
C VAL A 16 -4.98 34.64 5.23
N PHE A 17 -5.94 33.98 4.56
CA PHE A 17 -7.26 34.55 4.30
C PHE A 17 -8.02 34.89 5.58
N LYS A 18 -7.95 34.01 6.59
CA LYS A 18 -8.63 34.23 7.88
C LYS A 18 -7.98 35.34 8.70
N ARG A 19 -6.64 35.42 8.71
CA ARG A 19 -5.89 36.43 9.49
C ARG A 19 -5.93 37.82 8.88
N ASN A 20 -5.89 37.91 7.54
CA ASN A 20 -5.76 39.18 6.84
C ASN A 20 -7.09 39.68 6.27
N GLY A 21 -8.22 39.07 6.64
CA GLY A 21 -9.54 39.49 6.15
C GLY A 21 -9.85 40.95 6.47
N ASP A 22 -9.58 41.36 7.71
CA ASP A 22 -9.83 42.74 8.16
C ASP A 22 -8.98 43.76 7.39
N LEU A 23 -7.72 43.41 7.07
CA LEU A 23 -6.83 44.25 6.25
C LEU A 23 -7.31 44.41 4.81
N LEU A 24 -8.04 43.42 4.29
CA LEU A 24 -8.64 43.44 2.95
C LEU A 24 -10.07 43.99 2.96
N GLY A 25 -10.53 44.56 4.08
CA GLY A 25 -11.88 45.12 4.23
C GLY A 25 -12.98 44.06 4.14
N SER A 26 -12.68 42.80 4.43
CA SER A 26 -13.60 41.67 4.26
C SER A 26 -13.56 40.74 5.47
N GLN A 27 -14.69 40.59 6.16
CA GLN A 27 -14.82 39.67 7.30
C GLN A 27 -14.99 38.23 6.80
N PHE A 28 -13.93 37.58 6.30
CA PHE A 28 -14.01 36.21 5.75
C PHE A 28 -14.39 35.13 6.77
N LEU A 29 -14.41 35.48 8.06
CA LEU A 29 -14.91 34.63 9.15
C LEU A 29 -16.44 34.69 9.29
N ASP A 30 -17.10 35.70 8.71
CA ASP A 30 -18.55 35.80 8.65
C ASP A 30 -19.09 34.71 7.70
N ARG A 31 -19.71 33.69 8.30
CA ARG A 31 -20.23 32.52 7.59
C ARG A 31 -21.50 32.80 6.79
N ASP A 32 -22.17 33.93 7.05
CA ASP A 32 -23.35 34.35 6.30
C ASP A 32 -22.92 35.03 4.99
N ARG A 33 -21.76 35.68 5.00
CA ARG A 33 -21.20 36.36 3.81
C ARG A 33 -20.20 35.51 3.03
N TYR A 34 -19.43 34.65 3.68
CA TYR A 34 -18.39 33.87 3.05
C TYR A 34 -18.40 32.41 3.50
N ARG A 35 -18.16 31.51 2.55
CA ARG A 35 -17.95 30.09 2.83
C ARG A 35 -16.62 29.65 2.25
N VAL A 36 -15.64 29.43 3.13
CA VAL A 36 -14.31 28.92 2.76
C VAL A 36 -14.29 27.40 2.83
N VAL A 37 -13.97 26.74 1.73
CA VAL A 37 -13.95 25.27 1.60
C VAL A 37 -12.55 24.81 1.17
N LEU A 38 -12.02 23.78 1.84
CA LEU A 38 -10.77 23.12 1.48
C LEU A 38 -11.07 21.79 0.80
N LEU A 39 -10.69 21.68 -0.48
CA LEU A 39 -10.97 20.50 -1.30
C LEU A 39 -9.69 19.76 -1.67
N HIS A 40 -9.52 18.57 -1.11
CA HIS A 40 -8.36 17.70 -1.31
C HIS A 40 -8.79 16.24 -1.29
N ALA A 41 -8.08 15.36 -2.00
CA ALA A 41 -8.42 13.94 -2.12
C ALA A 41 -8.55 13.23 -0.77
N THR A 42 -7.72 13.62 0.21
CA THR A 42 -7.69 13.03 1.56
C THR A 42 -8.65 13.69 2.56
N MET A 43 -9.49 14.65 2.13
CA MET A 43 -10.42 15.40 2.99
C MET A 43 -11.87 15.19 2.56
N PRO A 44 -12.55 14.12 3.05
CA PRO A 44 -13.94 13.85 2.70
C PRO A 44 -14.92 14.96 3.12
N GLU A 45 -14.61 15.67 4.20
CA GLU A 45 -15.42 16.77 4.73
C GLU A 45 -15.55 17.91 3.72
N GLY A 46 -14.45 18.25 3.03
CA GLY A 46 -14.42 19.31 2.03
C GLY A 46 -15.39 19.07 0.87
N LEU A 47 -15.59 17.82 0.46
CA LEU A 47 -16.54 17.47 -0.60
C LEU A 47 -18.00 17.66 -0.13
N LYS A 48 -18.31 17.32 1.13
CA LYS A 48 -19.65 17.55 1.69
C LYS A 48 -19.94 19.03 1.83
N GLU A 49 -18.98 19.79 2.35
CA GLU A 49 -19.11 21.25 2.50
C GLU A 49 -19.26 21.97 1.16
N LEU A 50 -18.63 21.46 0.10
CA LEU A 50 -18.71 22.02 -1.26
C LEU A 50 -20.14 22.07 -1.81
N PHE A 51 -20.95 21.05 -1.49
CA PHE A 51 -22.34 20.91 -1.95
C PHE A 51 -23.38 21.32 -0.90
N ALA A 52 -22.95 21.75 0.29
CA ALA A 52 -23.87 22.26 1.29
C ALA A 52 -24.54 23.56 0.80
N PRO A 53 -25.83 23.77 1.12
CA PRO A 53 -26.51 25.02 0.81
C PRO A 53 -25.82 26.19 1.51
N VAL A 54 -25.74 27.33 0.83
CA VAL A 54 -25.20 28.58 1.37
C VAL A 54 -26.29 29.66 1.39
N PRO A 55 -26.26 30.59 2.38
CA PRO A 55 -27.21 31.70 2.42
C PRO A 55 -27.19 32.55 1.14
N THR A 56 -28.31 33.19 0.83
CA THR A 56 -28.39 34.15 -0.28
C THR A 56 -27.39 35.29 -0.06
N GLY A 57 -26.57 35.58 -1.07
CA GLY A 57 -25.51 36.59 -0.98
C GLY A 57 -24.19 36.08 -0.39
N CYS A 58 -24.12 34.82 0.06
CA CYS A 58 -22.88 34.20 0.53
C CYS A 58 -21.95 33.84 -0.63
N ARG A 59 -20.69 34.30 -0.58
CA ARG A 59 -19.65 33.95 -1.56
C ARG A 59 -18.90 32.69 -1.14
N ARG A 60 -18.94 31.67 -2.00
CA ARG A 60 -18.12 30.45 -1.85
C ARG A 60 -16.69 30.67 -2.35
N ILE A 61 -15.71 30.40 -1.50
CA ILE A 61 -14.27 30.44 -1.79
C ILE A 61 -13.73 29.03 -1.60
N ILE A 62 -13.31 28.40 -2.70
CA ILE A 62 -12.86 27.00 -2.70
C ILE A 62 -11.36 26.99 -2.98
N PHE A 63 -10.57 26.53 -2.02
CA PHE A 63 -9.15 26.20 -2.23
C PHE A 63 -9.07 24.72 -2.61
N THR A 64 -8.43 24.41 -3.72
CA THR A 64 -8.39 23.05 -4.25
C THR A 64 -7.07 22.69 -4.93
N THR A 65 -6.88 21.39 -5.13
CA THR A 65 -5.80 20.77 -5.91
C THR A 65 -6.31 20.41 -7.30
N ASP A 66 -5.59 19.57 -8.04
CA ASP A 66 -6.03 19.00 -9.32
C ASP A 66 -7.30 18.12 -9.21
N VAL A 67 -7.76 17.80 -8.00
CA VAL A 67 -9.03 17.11 -7.76
C VAL A 67 -10.24 17.81 -8.40
N ALA A 68 -10.24 19.15 -8.44
CA ALA A 68 -11.29 19.93 -9.10
C ALA A 68 -11.07 20.13 -10.62
N GLU A 69 -9.96 19.66 -11.19
CA GLU A 69 -9.60 19.84 -12.59
C GLU A 69 -10.50 19.03 -13.52
N THR A 70 -10.78 17.77 -13.17
CA THR A 70 -11.59 16.83 -13.99
C THR A 70 -12.83 16.30 -13.24
N SER A 71 -12.68 15.84 -12.01
CA SER A 71 -13.62 14.86 -11.42
C SER A 71 -14.80 15.47 -10.64
N ILE A 72 -14.82 16.77 -10.38
CA ILE A 72 -15.87 17.41 -9.58
C ILE A 72 -16.53 18.53 -10.36
N THR A 73 -17.85 18.49 -10.52
CA THR A 73 -18.62 19.59 -11.09
C THR A 73 -19.11 20.48 -9.96
N VAL A 74 -18.55 21.69 -9.88
CA VAL A 74 -19.00 22.72 -8.95
C VAL A 74 -19.85 23.73 -9.73
N PRO A 75 -21.15 23.85 -9.44
CA PRO A 75 -21.97 24.89 -10.05
C PRO A 75 -21.50 26.28 -9.58
N ASP A 76 -21.69 27.29 -10.43
CA ASP A 76 -21.50 28.72 -10.11
C ASP A 76 -20.05 29.21 -9.90
N VAL A 77 -19.06 28.47 -10.37
CA VAL A 77 -17.68 28.98 -10.38
C VAL A 77 -17.56 30.07 -11.45
N THR A 78 -17.38 31.31 -11.01
CA THR A 78 -17.23 32.48 -11.91
C THR A 78 -15.79 33.01 -11.95
N PHE A 79 -15.00 32.73 -10.92
CA PHE A 79 -13.60 33.14 -10.82
C PHE A 79 -12.73 31.93 -10.53
N VAL A 80 -11.69 31.75 -11.34
CA VAL A 80 -10.63 30.77 -11.12
C VAL A 80 -9.31 31.53 -10.96
N VAL A 81 -8.60 31.25 -9.87
CA VAL A 81 -7.22 31.71 -9.65
C VAL A 81 -6.32 30.48 -9.70
N ASP A 82 -5.30 30.51 -10.54
CA ASP A 82 -4.45 29.35 -10.79
C ASP A 82 -2.99 29.68 -10.52
N SER A 83 -2.40 28.97 -9.55
CA SER A 83 -0.95 29.05 -9.27
C SER A 83 -0.09 28.51 -10.41
N GLY A 84 -0.66 27.77 -11.36
CA GLY A 84 0.05 27.09 -12.44
C GLY A 84 0.88 25.91 -11.95
N LYS A 85 0.80 25.55 -10.67
CA LYS A 85 1.59 24.48 -10.07
C LYS A 85 0.73 23.27 -9.74
N VAL A 86 1.36 22.11 -9.68
CA VAL A 86 0.75 20.84 -9.29
C VAL A 86 1.77 19.96 -8.60
N HIS A 87 1.33 19.20 -7.61
CA HIS A 87 2.13 18.12 -7.04
C HIS A 87 1.90 16.84 -7.86
N GLN A 88 2.95 16.32 -8.47
CA GLN A 88 2.92 15.05 -9.19
C GLN A 88 3.76 14.01 -8.45
N LYS A 89 3.22 12.81 -8.32
CA LYS A 89 3.98 11.66 -7.84
C LYS A 89 4.99 11.27 -8.91
N MET A 90 6.24 11.12 -8.48
CA MET A 90 7.35 10.59 -9.25
C MET A 90 7.92 9.41 -8.48
N TYR A 91 7.96 8.25 -9.13
CA TYR A 91 8.63 7.06 -8.63
C TYR A 91 10.06 7.02 -9.17
N ASP A 92 11.01 6.78 -8.27
CA ASP A 92 12.39 6.46 -8.63
C ASP A 92 12.61 4.95 -8.38
N PRO A 93 12.85 4.15 -9.44
CA PRO A 93 13.04 2.70 -9.30
C PRO A 93 14.35 2.32 -8.60
N LEU A 94 15.38 3.17 -8.67
CA LEU A 94 16.69 2.87 -8.07
C LEU A 94 16.64 3.02 -6.55
N SER A 95 16.15 4.16 -6.06
CA SER A 95 15.96 4.39 -4.62
C SER A 95 14.67 3.77 -4.06
N ARG A 96 13.81 3.25 -4.95
CA ARG A 96 12.46 2.72 -4.67
C ARG A 96 11.61 3.69 -3.86
N SER A 97 11.88 4.98 -4.02
CA SER A 97 11.22 6.04 -3.28
C SER A 97 10.20 6.73 -4.17
N SER A 98 9.10 7.15 -3.56
CA SER A 98 8.14 8.03 -4.23
C SER A 98 8.32 9.42 -3.66
N ARG A 99 8.47 10.41 -4.54
CA ARG A 99 8.48 11.81 -4.15
C ARG A 99 7.30 12.54 -4.78
N LEU A 100 6.75 13.48 -4.02
CA LEU A 100 5.72 14.38 -4.51
C LEU A 100 6.41 15.64 -5.02
N ALA A 101 6.63 15.72 -6.34
CA ALA A 101 7.34 16.80 -6.98
C ALA A 101 6.38 17.97 -7.29
N CYS A 102 6.72 19.16 -6.81
CA CYS A 102 6.03 20.38 -7.22
C CYS A 102 6.54 20.82 -8.59
N CYS A 103 5.71 20.68 -9.61
CA CYS A 103 6.02 21.01 -11.00
C CYS A 103 5.00 22.01 -11.56
N TRP A 104 5.32 22.57 -12.72
CA TRP A 104 4.36 23.34 -13.50
C TRP A 104 3.27 22.43 -14.05
N ALA A 105 2.03 22.92 -14.07
CA ALA A 105 0.92 22.25 -14.71
C ALA A 105 1.14 22.19 -16.22
N SER A 106 0.42 21.30 -16.90
CA SER A 106 0.42 21.26 -18.36
C SER A 106 -0.48 22.34 -18.96
N GLN A 107 -0.27 22.70 -20.22
CA GLN A 107 -1.16 23.62 -20.96
C GLN A 107 -2.60 23.10 -20.98
N SER A 108 -2.78 21.79 -21.21
CA SER A 108 -4.09 21.13 -21.12
C SER A 108 -4.71 21.23 -19.73
N SER A 109 -3.94 21.09 -18.65
CA SER A 109 -4.42 21.30 -17.28
C SER A 109 -4.87 22.74 -17.04
N ALA A 110 -4.06 23.73 -17.48
CA ALA A 110 -4.42 25.14 -17.39
C ALA A 110 -5.73 25.43 -18.14
N ALA A 111 -5.90 24.88 -19.35
CA ALA A 111 -7.13 24.99 -20.12
C ALA A 111 -8.33 24.35 -19.41
N GLN A 112 -8.17 23.17 -18.81
CA GLN A 112 -9.23 22.52 -18.02
C GLN A 112 -9.62 23.34 -16.79
N ARG A 113 -8.64 23.93 -16.08
CA ARG A 113 -8.86 24.83 -14.94
C ARG A 113 -9.58 26.10 -15.37
N ALA A 114 -9.19 26.71 -16.48
CA ALA A 114 -9.87 27.86 -17.07
C ALA A 114 -11.33 27.54 -17.43
N GLY A 115 -11.57 26.37 -18.02
CA GLY A 115 -12.91 25.88 -18.34
C GLY A 115 -13.84 25.75 -17.13
N ARG A 116 -13.33 25.74 -15.89
CA ARG A 116 -14.16 25.75 -14.68
C ARG A 116 -14.88 27.07 -14.45
N ALA A 117 -14.32 28.20 -14.89
CA ALA A 117 -14.95 29.51 -14.73
C ALA A 117 -16.10 29.76 -15.73
N GLY A 118 -16.15 29.02 -16.84
CA GLY A 118 -17.03 29.32 -17.97
C GLY A 118 -18.24 28.39 -18.14
N ARG A 119 -18.59 27.56 -17.14
CA ARG A 119 -19.61 26.52 -17.33
C ARG A 119 -21.05 27.02 -17.34
N VAL A 120 -21.38 27.95 -16.45
CA VAL A 120 -22.76 28.43 -16.23
C VAL A 120 -22.94 29.85 -16.75
N GLN A 121 -21.89 30.66 -16.69
CA GLN A 121 -21.89 32.04 -17.15
C GLN A 121 -20.47 32.46 -17.56
N LYS A 122 -20.33 33.67 -18.12
CA LYS A 122 -19.01 34.27 -18.39
C LYS A 122 -18.22 34.35 -17.10
N GLY A 123 -17.02 33.77 -17.09
CA GLY A 123 -16.14 33.76 -15.94
C GLY A 123 -14.76 34.35 -16.24
N ASN A 124 -13.99 34.54 -15.18
CA ASN A 124 -12.65 35.09 -15.22
C ASN A 124 -11.64 34.03 -14.78
N TYR A 125 -10.59 33.87 -15.56
CA TYR A 125 -9.44 33.03 -15.23
C TYR A 125 -8.22 33.92 -14.98
N ILE A 126 -7.66 33.80 -13.78
CA ILE A 126 -6.53 34.60 -13.30
C ILE A 126 -5.34 33.64 -13.12
N ALA A 127 -4.41 33.69 -14.06
CA ALA A 127 -3.16 32.94 -13.97
C ALA A 127 -2.13 33.73 -13.14
N LEU A 128 -1.46 33.05 -12.20
CA LEU A 128 -0.36 33.61 -11.40
C LEU A 128 1.01 33.32 -12.04
N TYR A 129 1.04 33.23 -13.36
CA TYR A 129 2.20 32.95 -14.19
C TYR A 129 2.07 33.75 -15.49
N THR A 130 3.19 34.09 -16.11
CA THR A 130 3.17 34.87 -17.36
C THR A 130 2.80 34.00 -18.56
N LYS A 131 2.46 34.65 -19.67
CA LYS A 131 2.15 33.93 -20.91
C LYS A 131 3.38 33.18 -21.43
N GLU A 132 4.57 33.77 -21.35
CA GLU A 132 5.83 33.11 -21.75
C GLU A 132 6.09 31.85 -20.91
N MET A 133 5.77 31.89 -19.61
CA MET A 133 5.85 30.72 -18.75
C MET A 133 4.84 29.65 -19.19
N GLN A 134 3.59 30.02 -19.48
CA GLN A 134 2.57 29.09 -19.96
C GLN A 134 2.98 28.41 -21.27
N ASP A 135 3.55 29.17 -22.20
CA ASP A 135 4.01 28.68 -23.50
C ASP A 135 5.18 27.68 -23.32
N SER A 136 5.95 27.80 -22.24
CA SER A 136 7.01 26.84 -21.86
C SER A 136 6.50 25.56 -21.16
N PHE A 137 5.23 25.51 -20.75
CA PHE A 137 4.67 24.32 -20.11
C PHE A 137 4.55 23.17 -21.12
N ARG A 138 4.64 21.93 -20.64
CA ARG A 138 4.28 20.76 -21.46
C ARG A 138 2.83 20.87 -21.91
N VAL A 139 2.54 20.38 -23.12
CA VAL A 139 1.17 20.36 -23.66
C VAL A 139 0.25 19.50 -22.77
N THR A 140 0.72 18.30 -22.41
CA THR A 140 0.02 17.31 -21.59
C THR A 140 0.79 16.99 -20.30
N LYS A 141 0.09 16.38 -19.32
CA LYS A 141 0.75 15.81 -18.14
C LYS A 141 1.68 14.68 -18.58
N PHE A 142 2.77 14.48 -17.85
CA PHE A 142 3.60 13.29 -18.02
C PHE A 142 2.75 12.02 -17.90
N PRO A 143 2.86 11.09 -18.85
CA PRO A 143 2.20 9.78 -18.80
C PRO A 143 2.50 9.04 -17.50
N ALA A 144 1.56 8.20 -17.06
CA ALA A 144 1.74 7.38 -15.85
C ALA A 144 2.98 6.47 -15.95
N MET A 145 3.23 5.89 -17.14
CA MET A 145 4.37 5.01 -17.38
C MET A 145 5.75 5.67 -17.15
N MET A 146 5.84 6.99 -17.22
CA MET A 146 7.10 7.72 -16.96
C MET A 146 7.29 8.08 -15.48
N ARG A 147 6.31 7.81 -14.62
CA ARG A 147 6.28 8.34 -13.25
C ARG A 147 5.86 7.33 -12.19
N GLU A 148 5.45 6.14 -12.60
CA GLU A 148 4.94 5.09 -11.73
C GLU A 148 5.79 3.82 -11.83
N ASN A 149 5.57 2.87 -10.94
CA ASN A 149 6.23 1.57 -10.99
C ASN A 149 5.74 0.80 -12.23
N LEU A 150 6.67 0.33 -13.06
CA LEU A 150 6.37 -0.34 -14.31
C LEU A 150 6.08 -1.84 -14.19
N GLN A 151 6.19 -2.48 -13.02
CA GLN A 151 5.97 -3.93 -12.86
C GLN A 151 4.64 -4.42 -13.48
N ALA A 152 3.53 -3.74 -13.17
CA ALA A 152 2.22 -4.09 -13.70
C ALA A 152 2.09 -3.88 -15.21
N THR A 153 2.76 -2.85 -15.74
CA THR A 153 2.79 -2.52 -17.17
C THR A 153 3.67 -3.50 -17.92
N SER A 154 4.86 -3.81 -17.42
CA SER A 154 5.83 -4.76 -17.99
C SER A 154 5.26 -6.19 -18.07
N LEU A 155 4.54 -6.63 -17.03
CA LEU A 155 3.91 -7.95 -17.04
C LEU A 155 2.80 -8.05 -18.10
N ARG A 156 1.99 -6.99 -18.24
CA ARG A 156 0.96 -6.88 -19.30
C ARG A 156 1.57 -6.75 -20.69
N ALA A 157 2.66 -6.01 -20.82
CA ALA A 157 3.43 -5.90 -22.05
C ALA A 157 3.92 -7.28 -22.49
N LYS A 158 4.46 -8.09 -21.56
CA LYS A 158 4.87 -9.47 -21.88
C LYS A 158 3.70 -10.33 -22.35
N GLN A 159 2.54 -10.24 -21.70
CA GLN A 159 1.34 -10.95 -22.15
C GLN A 159 0.92 -10.53 -23.56
N ALA A 160 1.01 -9.23 -23.89
CA ALA A 160 0.60 -8.69 -25.17
C ALA A 160 1.53 -9.09 -26.33
N ILE A 161 2.83 -9.28 -26.07
CA ILE A 161 3.78 -9.70 -27.12
C ILE A 161 3.82 -11.21 -27.36
N ALA A 162 3.17 -12.01 -26.52
CA ALA A 162 3.12 -13.46 -26.69
C ALA A 162 2.50 -13.81 -28.06
N GLY A 163 3.27 -14.51 -28.91
CA GLY A 163 2.84 -14.88 -30.27
C GLY A 163 2.96 -13.77 -31.33
N THR A 164 3.65 -12.68 -31.01
CA THR A 164 3.94 -11.57 -31.95
C THR A 164 5.41 -11.59 -32.41
N ALA A 165 5.79 -10.64 -33.27
CA ALA A 165 7.18 -10.49 -33.74
C ALA A 165 8.10 -9.79 -32.71
N TYR A 166 7.54 -9.22 -31.63
CA TYR A 166 8.33 -8.54 -30.61
C TYR A 166 9.14 -9.55 -29.78
N THR A 167 10.41 -9.19 -29.50
CA THR A 167 11.35 -10.09 -28.83
C THR A 167 11.50 -9.82 -27.33
N SER A 168 11.12 -8.63 -26.85
CA SER A 168 11.27 -8.25 -25.43
C SER A 168 10.26 -7.21 -24.98
N ILE A 169 10.07 -7.09 -23.66
CA ILE A 169 9.22 -6.05 -23.07
C ILE A 169 9.74 -4.65 -23.46
N GLN A 170 11.06 -4.47 -23.46
CA GLN A 170 11.73 -3.24 -23.87
C GLN A 170 11.29 -2.80 -25.28
N SER A 171 11.32 -3.73 -26.24
CA SER A 171 11.03 -3.43 -27.65
C SER A 171 9.63 -2.87 -27.83
N LEU A 172 8.63 -3.42 -27.14
CA LEU A 172 7.26 -2.91 -27.19
C LEU A 172 7.13 -1.54 -26.52
N LEU A 173 7.69 -1.37 -25.32
CA LEU A 173 7.52 -0.12 -24.57
C LEU A 173 8.21 1.06 -25.24
N GLN A 174 9.33 0.84 -25.95
CA GLN A 174 10.02 1.88 -26.70
C GLN A 174 9.25 2.37 -27.95
N GLU A 175 8.26 1.61 -28.44
CA GLU A 175 7.35 2.06 -29.51
C GLU A 175 6.14 2.86 -29.00
N SER A 176 6.06 3.11 -27.69
CA SER A 176 4.99 3.93 -27.11
C SER A 176 5.07 5.40 -27.56
N ILE A 177 3.95 6.12 -27.55
CA ILE A 177 3.86 7.55 -27.92
C ILE A 177 4.89 8.40 -27.16
N GLU A 178 5.03 8.14 -25.86
CA GLU A 178 6.04 8.74 -24.99
C GLU A 178 6.68 7.61 -24.18
N PRO A 179 7.81 7.04 -24.64
CA PRO A 179 8.40 5.87 -24.01
C PRO A 179 8.99 6.19 -22.63
N PRO A 180 9.04 5.21 -21.71
CA PRO A 180 9.70 5.35 -20.42
C PRO A 180 11.22 5.24 -20.60
N GLU A 181 11.98 5.67 -19.59
CA GLU A 181 13.44 5.49 -19.59
C GLU A 181 13.80 3.99 -19.55
N ASP A 182 14.79 3.58 -20.33
CA ASP A 182 15.26 2.18 -20.42
C ASP A 182 15.58 1.59 -19.04
N ALA A 183 16.27 2.35 -18.19
CA ALA A 183 16.62 1.93 -16.84
C ALA A 183 15.39 1.62 -15.96
N MET A 184 14.25 2.29 -16.18
CA MET A 184 13.01 1.99 -15.46
C MET A 184 12.41 0.65 -15.90
N VAL A 185 12.50 0.35 -17.20
CA VAL A 185 12.03 -0.93 -17.76
C VAL A 185 12.92 -2.07 -17.29
N ASP A 186 14.24 -1.91 -17.37
CA ASP A 186 15.22 -2.90 -16.91
C ASP A 186 15.02 -3.27 -15.43
N GLU A 187 14.87 -2.27 -14.55
CA GLU A 187 14.63 -2.56 -13.13
C GLU A 187 13.27 -3.21 -12.88
N SER A 188 12.25 -2.87 -13.67
CA SER A 188 10.97 -3.57 -13.62
C SER A 188 11.11 -5.04 -14.02
N ILE A 189 11.83 -5.35 -15.09
CA ILE A 189 12.07 -6.73 -15.56
C ILE A 189 12.83 -7.52 -14.49
N LYS A 190 13.96 -6.98 -14.01
CA LYS A 190 14.73 -7.60 -12.92
C LYS A 190 13.89 -7.82 -11.67
N SER A 191 13.01 -6.88 -11.33
CA SER A 191 12.13 -7.03 -10.18
C SER A 191 11.10 -8.14 -10.36
N LEU A 192 10.54 -8.30 -11.57
CA LEU A 192 9.62 -9.39 -11.88
C LEU A 192 10.33 -10.75 -11.89
N GLN A 193 11.59 -10.80 -12.35
CA GLN A 193 12.43 -11.99 -12.27
C GLN A 193 12.77 -12.38 -10.82
N ARG A 194 13.15 -11.41 -9.98
CA ARG A 194 13.41 -11.64 -8.54
C ARG A 194 12.21 -12.23 -7.78
N MET A 195 10.98 -11.91 -8.20
CA MET A 195 9.77 -12.47 -7.60
C MET A 195 9.28 -13.75 -8.28
N SER A 196 10.03 -14.27 -9.26
CA SER A 196 9.71 -15.44 -10.09
C SER A 196 8.44 -15.30 -10.92
N ALA A 197 8.06 -14.07 -11.29
CA ALA A 197 6.95 -13.81 -12.21
C ALA A 197 7.38 -13.91 -13.68
N LEU A 198 8.65 -13.61 -13.95
CA LEU A 198 9.32 -13.84 -15.22
C LEU A 198 10.52 -14.76 -15.00
N ASP A 199 10.89 -15.55 -15.99
CA ASP A 199 12.17 -16.25 -16.00
C ASP A 199 13.31 -15.39 -16.56
N ASN A 200 14.51 -15.97 -16.67
CA ASN A 200 15.70 -15.28 -17.16
C ASN A 200 15.61 -14.88 -18.65
N GLN A 201 14.66 -15.46 -19.39
CA GLN A 201 14.36 -15.21 -20.79
C GLN A 201 13.18 -14.24 -20.98
N GLU A 202 12.73 -13.60 -19.89
CA GLU A 202 11.53 -12.75 -19.85
C GLU A 202 10.23 -13.52 -20.15
N GLU A 203 10.19 -14.84 -20.03
CA GLU A 203 8.97 -15.62 -20.21
C GLU A 203 8.10 -15.65 -18.97
N LEU A 204 6.78 -15.68 -19.17
CA LEU A 204 5.81 -15.73 -18.08
C LEU A 204 5.89 -17.10 -17.40
N THR A 205 6.18 -17.08 -16.10
CA THR A 205 6.07 -18.27 -15.26
C THR A 205 4.60 -18.56 -14.92
N PRO A 206 4.27 -19.73 -14.34
CA PRO A 206 2.93 -20.00 -13.81
C PRO A 206 2.49 -18.95 -12.79
N LEU A 207 3.40 -18.50 -11.92
CA LEU A 207 3.15 -17.36 -11.03
C LEU A 207 2.83 -16.09 -11.82
N GLY A 208 3.66 -15.72 -12.81
CA GLY A 208 3.43 -14.53 -13.63
C GLY A 208 2.05 -14.50 -14.29
N ASN A 209 1.59 -15.64 -14.81
CA ASN A 209 0.25 -15.79 -15.36
C ASN A 209 -0.85 -15.58 -14.31
N MET A 210 -0.68 -16.10 -13.10
CA MET A 210 -1.63 -15.88 -12.00
C MET A 210 -1.65 -14.43 -11.49
N LEU A 211 -0.52 -13.71 -11.57
CA LEU A 211 -0.46 -12.30 -11.16
C LEU A 211 -1.28 -11.39 -12.10
N LEU A 212 -1.40 -11.75 -13.38
CA LEU A 212 -2.20 -11.01 -14.36
C LEU A 212 -3.71 -11.03 -14.07
N ASP A 213 -4.20 -12.04 -13.35
CA ASP A 213 -5.63 -12.16 -13.02
C ASP A 213 -6.08 -11.12 -11.99
N ILE A 214 -5.17 -10.68 -11.12
CA ILE A 214 -5.50 -9.81 -10.00
C ILE A 214 -5.20 -8.36 -10.41
N PRO A 215 -6.17 -7.44 -10.31
CA PRO A 215 -6.00 -6.04 -10.73
C PRO A 215 -5.25 -5.22 -9.67
N LEU A 216 -4.09 -5.70 -9.24
CA LEU A 216 -3.19 -5.06 -8.29
C LEU A 216 -1.76 -5.02 -8.85
N ASP A 217 -0.88 -4.30 -8.17
CA ASP A 217 0.56 -4.41 -8.41
C ASP A 217 1.03 -5.87 -8.21
N PRO A 218 1.94 -6.40 -9.06
CA PRO A 218 2.35 -7.81 -9.02
C PRO A 218 2.79 -8.30 -7.64
N SER A 219 3.50 -7.49 -6.85
CA SER A 219 3.92 -7.87 -5.50
C SER A 219 2.75 -8.09 -4.55
N TYR A 220 1.70 -7.26 -4.62
CA TYR A 220 0.51 -7.43 -3.78
C TYR A 220 -0.41 -8.53 -4.32
N ALA A 221 -0.48 -8.72 -5.64
CA ALA A 221 -1.13 -9.89 -6.21
C ALA A 221 -0.48 -11.20 -5.73
N LYS A 222 0.86 -11.26 -5.66
CA LYS A 222 1.59 -12.40 -5.08
C LYS A 222 1.22 -12.62 -3.61
N LEU A 223 1.07 -11.54 -2.84
CA LEU A 223 0.62 -11.62 -1.44
C LEU A 223 -0.75 -12.29 -1.29
N ILE A 224 -1.70 -12.02 -2.20
CA ILE A 224 -3.01 -12.68 -2.21
C ILE A 224 -2.87 -14.18 -2.41
N TRP A 225 -2.07 -14.59 -3.39
CA TRP A 225 -1.83 -15.99 -3.68
C TRP A 225 -1.11 -16.72 -2.54
N LEU A 226 -0.15 -16.06 -1.87
CA LEU A 226 0.42 -16.57 -0.63
C LEU A 226 -0.66 -16.74 0.45
N GLY A 227 -1.64 -15.83 0.54
CA GLY A 227 -2.79 -15.98 1.44
C GLY A 227 -3.64 -17.22 1.16
N VAL A 228 -3.76 -17.62 -0.11
CA VAL A 228 -4.41 -18.88 -0.49
C VAL A 228 -3.57 -20.08 -0.06
N ILE A 229 -2.27 -20.10 -0.42
CA ILE A 229 -1.34 -21.19 -0.09
C ILE A 229 -1.29 -21.43 1.42
N PHE A 230 -1.09 -20.36 2.18
CA PHE A 230 -0.91 -20.40 3.63
C PHE A 230 -2.21 -20.38 4.43
N ARG A 231 -3.37 -20.39 3.76
CA ARG A 231 -4.71 -20.32 4.37
C ARG A 231 -4.83 -19.16 5.37
N CYS A 232 -4.35 -17.99 4.97
CA CYS A 232 -4.51 -16.72 5.69
C CYS A 232 -4.98 -15.61 4.74
N LEU A 233 -5.96 -15.93 3.89
CA LEU A 233 -6.39 -15.07 2.78
C LEU A 233 -6.97 -13.73 3.25
N ASP A 234 -7.85 -13.72 4.24
CA ASP A 234 -8.55 -12.51 4.69
C ASP A 234 -7.61 -11.36 5.10
N PRO A 235 -6.63 -11.54 6.02
CA PRO A 235 -5.71 -10.47 6.38
C PRO A 235 -4.80 -10.05 5.21
N LEU A 236 -4.29 -11.00 4.41
CA LEU A 236 -3.41 -10.68 3.28
C LEU A 236 -4.14 -9.97 2.13
N LEU A 237 -5.42 -10.30 1.94
CA LEU A 237 -6.28 -9.64 0.97
C LEU A 237 -6.66 -8.23 1.41
N ILE A 238 -6.93 -8.03 2.71
CA ILE A 238 -7.10 -6.69 3.26
C ILE A 238 -5.83 -5.86 3.03
N ILE A 239 -4.63 -6.41 3.26
CA ILE A 239 -3.36 -5.74 3.00
C ILE A 239 -3.17 -5.44 1.50
N GLY A 240 -3.45 -6.40 0.62
CA GLY A 240 -3.31 -6.22 -0.82
C GLY A 240 -4.28 -5.21 -1.42
N ALA A 241 -5.48 -5.07 -0.84
CA ALA A 241 -6.45 -4.06 -1.25
C ALA A 241 -6.11 -2.64 -0.76
N MET A 242 -5.04 -2.47 0.02
CA MET A 242 -4.63 -1.16 0.52
C MET A 242 -3.94 -0.35 -0.57
N ASP A 243 -4.37 0.90 -0.73
CA ASP A 243 -3.54 1.90 -1.37
C ASP A 243 -2.35 2.25 -0.46
N ASN A 244 -1.14 2.08 -0.96
CA ASN A 244 0.12 2.40 -0.29
C ASN A 244 0.25 3.88 0.10
N GLU A 245 -0.62 4.76 -0.40
CA GLU A 245 -0.53 6.19 -0.14
C GLU A 245 -1.48 6.72 0.92
N GLN A 246 -2.75 6.34 0.84
CA GLN A 246 -3.81 6.94 1.66
C GLN A 246 -4.05 6.19 2.97
N GLY A 247 -3.72 4.89 3.03
CA GLY A 247 -3.93 4.05 4.21
C GLY A 247 -5.41 4.00 4.66
N LEU A 248 -5.68 3.31 5.78
CA LEU A 248 -7.04 3.20 6.32
C LEU A 248 -7.41 4.37 7.27
N PHE A 249 -6.43 4.97 7.93
CA PHE A 249 -6.65 5.99 8.96
C PHE A 249 -6.53 7.41 8.38
N HIS A 250 -7.30 8.35 8.93
CA HIS A 250 -7.22 9.75 8.54
C HIS A 250 -5.85 10.35 8.85
N VAL A 251 -5.36 11.17 7.92
CA VAL A 251 -4.18 12.02 8.11
C VAL A 251 -4.67 13.46 8.28
N SER A 252 -4.60 13.96 9.51
CA SER A 252 -4.95 15.37 9.83
C SER A 252 -3.69 16.23 9.94
N SER A 253 -3.80 17.53 9.66
CA SER A 253 -2.77 18.51 10.00
C SER A 253 -2.83 18.95 11.46
N ASP A 254 -4.01 18.82 12.09
CA ASP A 254 -4.23 19.15 13.49
C ASP A 254 -3.39 18.24 14.40
N VAL A 255 -2.74 18.83 15.41
CA VAL A 255 -1.84 18.09 16.31
C VAL A 255 -2.61 17.11 17.21
N ALA A 256 -3.77 17.53 17.73
CA ALA A 256 -4.59 16.72 18.62
C ALA A 256 -5.20 15.55 17.84
N GLN A 257 -5.81 15.82 16.68
CA GLN A 257 -6.38 14.75 15.85
C GLN A 257 -5.33 13.76 15.35
N ARG A 258 -4.09 14.21 15.08
CA ARG A 258 -2.98 13.31 14.75
C ARG A 258 -2.61 12.38 15.90
N LYS A 259 -2.67 12.89 17.14
CA LYS A 259 -2.41 12.09 18.33
C LYS A 259 -3.50 11.04 18.52
N GLU A 260 -4.77 11.43 18.44
CA GLU A 260 -5.91 10.51 18.56
C GLU A 260 -5.93 9.43 17.47
N ALA A 261 -5.57 9.80 16.23
CA ALA A 261 -5.40 8.84 15.14
C ALA A 261 -4.24 7.87 15.39
N LEU A 262 -3.11 8.34 15.95
CA LEU A 262 -2.00 7.46 16.34
C LEU A 262 -2.40 6.53 17.49
N ASP A 263 -3.12 7.03 18.49
CA ASP A 263 -3.61 6.24 19.62
C ASP A 263 -4.56 5.14 19.15
N SER A 264 -5.43 5.45 18.18
CA SER A 264 -6.29 4.47 17.51
C SER A 264 -5.45 3.40 16.79
N ARG A 265 -4.43 3.80 16.01
CA ARG A 265 -3.52 2.85 15.34
C ARG A 265 -2.79 1.95 16.32
N LEU A 266 -2.30 2.50 17.44
CA LEU A 266 -1.64 1.74 18.49
C LEU A 266 -2.59 0.72 19.11
N LYS A 267 -3.83 1.13 19.43
CA LYS A 267 -4.88 0.24 19.92
C LYS A 267 -5.11 -0.95 18.97
N PHE A 268 -5.36 -0.70 17.69
CA PHE A 268 -5.61 -1.79 16.74
C PHE A 268 -4.37 -2.62 16.43
N SER A 269 -3.16 -2.07 16.56
CA SER A 269 -1.93 -2.84 16.37
C SER A 269 -1.78 -3.97 17.38
N ASN A 270 -2.46 -3.90 18.53
CA ASN A 270 -2.43 -4.91 19.59
C ASN A 270 -1.00 -5.39 19.93
N ASN A 271 -0.09 -4.44 20.11
CA ASN A 271 1.34 -4.70 20.36
C ASN A 271 2.03 -5.63 19.33
N SER A 272 1.49 -5.77 18.12
CA SER A 272 2.11 -6.55 17.04
C SER A 272 3.31 -5.86 16.41
N TRP A 273 3.61 -4.59 16.72
CA TRP A 273 4.69 -3.82 16.08
C TRP A 273 4.55 -3.77 14.54
N SER A 274 3.30 -3.68 14.07
CA SER A 274 3.00 -3.62 12.65
C SER A 274 1.83 -2.68 12.38
N ASP A 275 2.10 -1.67 11.54
CA ASP A 275 1.07 -0.79 11.01
C ASP A 275 0.05 -1.61 10.20
N TYR A 276 0.51 -2.60 9.43
CA TYR A 276 -0.35 -3.46 8.61
C TYR A 276 -1.34 -4.26 9.45
N ILE A 277 -0.88 -4.87 10.54
CA ILE A 277 -1.77 -5.60 11.45
C ILE A 277 -2.80 -4.66 12.10
N GLY A 278 -2.37 -3.45 12.50
CA GLY A 278 -3.32 -2.44 13.01
C GLY A 278 -4.40 -2.06 11.99
N MET A 279 -4.03 -1.90 10.72
CA MET A 279 -4.98 -1.61 9.65
C MET A 279 -5.91 -2.80 9.36
N VAL A 280 -5.37 -4.03 9.35
CA VAL A 280 -6.16 -5.26 9.19
C VAL A 280 -7.21 -5.40 10.30
N ASN A 281 -6.81 -5.19 11.56
CA ASN A 281 -7.71 -5.31 12.70
C ASN A 281 -8.81 -4.25 12.67
N ALA A 282 -8.47 -2.99 12.37
CA ALA A 282 -9.44 -1.93 12.21
C ALA A 282 -10.43 -2.21 11.06
N PHE A 283 -9.95 -2.71 9.92
CA PHE A 283 -10.80 -3.08 8.79
C PHE A 283 -11.75 -4.22 9.15
N LYS A 284 -11.23 -5.30 9.75
CA LYS A 284 -12.04 -6.46 10.18
C LYS A 284 -13.16 -6.04 11.13
N GLU A 285 -12.85 -5.17 12.09
CA GLU A 285 -13.82 -4.70 13.07
C GLU A 285 -14.88 -3.79 12.42
N MET A 286 -14.47 -2.85 11.59
CA MET A 286 -15.41 -2.00 10.85
C MET A 286 -16.31 -2.81 9.92
N ARG A 287 -15.76 -3.86 9.27
CA ARG A 287 -16.51 -4.80 8.44
C ARG A 287 -17.52 -5.59 9.27
N ARG A 288 -17.14 -6.11 10.44
CA ARG A 288 -18.04 -6.82 11.37
C ARG A 288 -19.21 -5.93 11.78
N ILE A 289 -18.94 -4.73 12.29
CA ILE A 289 -19.96 -3.77 12.72
C ILE A 289 -20.89 -3.43 11.55
N ARG A 290 -20.35 -3.20 10.35
CA ARG A 290 -21.16 -2.90 9.17
C ARG A 290 -22.15 -4.00 8.84
N TYR A 291 -21.74 -5.26 8.94
CA TYR A 291 -22.61 -6.39 8.61
C TYR A 291 -23.60 -6.74 9.74
N GLN A 292 -23.21 -6.58 11.00
CA GLN A 292 -24.05 -6.96 12.15
C GLN A 292 -24.99 -5.83 12.61
N GLU A 293 -24.49 -4.59 12.65
CA GLU A 293 -25.18 -3.44 13.23
C GLU A 293 -25.57 -2.41 12.15
N GLY A 294 -25.11 -2.61 10.91
CA GLY A 294 -25.47 -1.80 9.77
C GLY A 294 -24.51 -0.63 9.50
N ARG A 295 -24.79 0.09 8.41
CA ARG A 295 -23.91 1.16 7.90
C ARG A 295 -23.77 2.34 8.86
N GLY A 296 -24.83 2.70 9.60
CA GLY A 296 -24.83 3.81 10.54
C GLY A 296 -23.83 3.58 11.69
N ALA A 297 -23.92 2.42 12.35
CA ALA A 297 -23.00 2.02 13.41
C ALA A 297 -21.54 1.99 12.94
N ALA A 298 -21.29 1.45 11.74
CA ALA A 298 -19.93 1.42 11.17
C ALA A 298 -19.36 2.81 10.89
N VAL A 299 -20.19 3.78 10.49
CA VAL A 299 -19.76 5.18 10.30
C VAL A 299 -19.44 5.83 11.64
N SER A 300 -20.27 5.63 12.66
CA SER A 300 -20.01 6.15 14.02
C SER A 300 -18.72 5.56 14.60
N PHE A 301 -18.51 4.25 14.42
CA PHE A 301 -17.27 3.58 14.82
C PHE A 301 -16.05 4.14 14.09
N ALA A 302 -16.17 4.36 12.77
CA ALA A 302 -15.08 4.90 11.98
C ALA A 302 -14.70 6.32 12.43
N TYR A 303 -15.68 7.17 12.72
CA TYR A 303 -15.45 8.51 13.26
C TYR A 303 -14.70 8.46 14.60
N ALA A 304 -15.16 7.64 15.53
CA ALA A 304 -14.55 7.50 16.86
C ALA A 304 -13.11 6.94 16.84
N ASN A 305 -12.71 6.27 15.76
CA ASN A 305 -11.39 5.63 15.62
C ASN A 305 -10.54 6.24 14.49
N HIS A 306 -10.93 7.41 13.98
CA HIS A 306 -10.24 8.12 12.88
C HIS A 306 -10.02 7.24 11.63
N ILE A 307 -10.97 6.37 11.30
CA ILE A 307 -10.94 5.52 10.10
C ILE A 307 -11.57 6.26 8.93
N ASN A 308 -10.87 6.27 7.80
CA ASN A 308 -11.38 6.84 6.55
C ASN A 308 -12.44 5.90 5.94
N THR A 309 -13.71 6.29 6.10
CA THR A 309 -14.86 5.53 5.58
C THR A 309 -14.85 5.33 4.07
N THR A 310 -14.24 6.25 3.31
CA THR A 310 -14.13 6.15 1.85
C THR A 310 -13.06 5.13 1.48
N ALA A 311 -11.89 5.20 2.12
CA ALA A 311 -10.82 4.22 1.93
C ALA A 311 -11.28 2.81 2.33
N PHE A 312 -11.98 2.67 3.46
CA PHE A 312 -12.59 1.40 3.87
C PHE A 312 -13.53 0.83 2.80
N GLN A 313 -14.40 1.67 2.22
CA GLN A 313 -15.35 1.24 1.20
C GLN A 313 -14.62 0.80 -0.08
N GLN A 314 -13.62 1.56 -0.53
CA GLN A 314 -12.79 1.19 -1.68
C GLN A 314 -12.06 -0.14 -1.46
N MET A 315 -11.40 -0.30 -0.31
CA MET A 315 -10.74 -1.54 0.08
C MET A 315 -11.72 -2.72 0.09
N LEU A 316 -12.92 -2.53 0.64
CA LEU A 316 -13.97 -3.56 0.66
C LEU A 316 -14.44 -3.95 -0.75
N ASP A 317 -14.58 -3.00 -1.65
CA ASP A 317 -15.03 -3.25 -3.03
C ASP A 317 -13.96 -3.95 -3.87
N VAL A 318 -12.70 -3.49 -3.78
CA VAL A 318 -11.52 -4.17 -4.38
C VAL A 318 -11.42 -5.60 -3.84
N SER A 319 -11.53 -5.77 -2.53
CA SER A 319 -11.48 -7.08 -1.88
C SER A 319 -12.56 -8.02 -2.43
N LYS A 320 -13.80 -7.55 -2.54
CA LYS A 320 -14.90 -8.32 -3.12
C LYS A 320 -14.67 -8.67 -4.58
N GLN A 321 -14.09 -7.76 -5.37
CA GLN A 321 -13.73 -8.04 -6.77
C GLN A 321 -12.66 -9.14 -6.86
N ILE A 322 -11.64 -9.11 -6.01
CA ILE A 322 -10.61 -10.14 -5.96
C ILE A 322 -11.22 -11.49 -5.55
N VAL A 323 -12.08 -11.52 -4.53
CA VAL A 323 -12.80 -12.75 -4.14
C VAL A 323 -13.64 -13.31 -5.30
N ARG A 324 -14.33 -12.46 -6.07
CA ARG A 324 -15.06 -12.91 -7.27
C ARG A 324 -14.11 -13.48 -8.33
N THR A 325 -12.97 -12.84 -8.54
CA THR A 325 -11.94 -13.31 -9.47
C THR A 325 -11.42 -14.69 -9.06
N LEU A 326 -11.09 -14.88 -7.78
CA LEU A 326 -10.69 -16.17 -7.21
C LEU A 326 -11.80 -17.23 -7.24
N GLY A 327 -13.07 -16.81 -7.20
CA GLY A 327 -14.22 -17.68 -7.43
C GLY A 327 -14.30 -18.14 -8.88
N ASN A 328 -14.14 -17.22 -9.83
CA ASN A 328 -14.17 -17.52 -11.26
C ASN A 328 -13.02 -18.43 -11.71
N THR A 329 -11.86 -18.35 -11.05
CA THR A 329 -10.73 -19.25 -11.30
C THR A 329 -10.88 -20.64 -10.67
N GLY A 330 -11.93 -20.89 -9.89
CA GLY A 330 -12.17 -22.17 -9.21
C GLY A 330 -11.36 -22.39 -7.93
N ILE A 331 -10.68 -21.36 -7.44
CA ILE A 331 -9.91 -21.41 -6.19
C ILE A 331 -10.84 -21.36 -4.98
N ILE A 332 -11.78 -20.41 -4.99
CA ILE A 332 -12.84 -20.32 -3.99
C ILE A 332 -14.06 -21.10 -4.52
N ARG A 333 -14.52 -22.11 -3.77
CA ARG A 333 -15.73 -22.87 -4.14
C ARG A 333 -16.94 -21.92 -4.21
N GLY A 334 -17.66 -21.98 -5.33
CA GLY A 334 -18.77 -21.07 -5.64
C GLY A 334 -19.83 -21.04 -4.53
N GLY A 335 -20.26 -19.83 -4.16
CA GLY A 335 -21.44 -19.65 -3.31
C GLY A 335 -21.19 -19.30 -1.85
N TYR A 336 -19.99 -18.89 -1.42
CA TYR A 336 -19.82 -18.27 -0.10
C TYR A 336 -20.53 -16.90 -0.06
N SER A 337 -21.83 -16.96 0.16
CA SER A 337 -22.67 -15.86 0.61
C SER A 337 -22.21 -15.44 2.01
N SER A 338 -21.27 -14.50 2.05
CA SER A 338 -21.10 -13.33 2.93
C SER A 338 -21.76 -13.20 4.33
N SER A 339 -22.52 -14.14 4.92
CA SER A 339 -23.36 -13.79 6.07
C SER A 339 -22.87 -14.26 7.45
N SER A 340 -22.21 -15.42 7.61
CA SER A 340 -21.92 -15.93 8.97
C SER A 340 -20.56 -15.52 9.53
N ASP A 341 -19.49 -15.56 8.71
CA ASP A 341 -18.11 -15.55 9.25
C ASP A 341 -17.37 -14.22 9.03
N PHE A 342 -18.00 -13.25 8.35
CA PHE A 342 -17.45 -11.92 8.03
C PHE A 342 -15.99 -11.93 7.53
N GLN A 343 -15.53 -12.98 6.84
CA GLN A 343 -14.17 -13.14 6.31
C GLN A 343 -14.20 -13.46 4.81
N PHE A 344 -13.18 -12.99 4.07
CA PHE A 344 -13.02 -13.27 2.64
C PHE A 344 -12.52 -14.71 2.41
N GLY A 345 -13.16 -15.45 1.51
CA GLY A 345 -12.77 -16.82 1.13
C GLY A 345 -13.23 -17.93 2.07
N GLY A 346 -13.92 -17.60 3.16
CA GLY A 346 -14.47 -18.58 4.11
C GLY A 346 -13.42 -19.18 5.06
N PRO A 347 -13.85 -19.99 6.03
CA PRO A 347 -12.98 -20.47 7.12
C PRO A 347 -11.84 -21.36 6.63
N GLY A 348 -12.05 -22.15 5.58
CA GLY A 348 -11.03 -23.06 5.04
C GLY A 348 -9.78 -22.35 4.50
N LEU A 349 -9.92 -21.14 3.96
CA LEU A 349 -8.82 -20.31 3.47
C LEU A 349 -8.26 -19.35 4.55
N ASN A 350 -8.71 -19.50 5.80
CA ASN A 350 -8.41 -18.58 6.89
C ASN A 350 -7.99 -19.26 8.20
N VAL A 351 -7.66 -20.55 8.16
CA VAL A 351 -7.21 -21.34 9.33
C VAL A 351 -6.02 -20.67 10.03
N ASN A 352 -5.13 -20.01 9.28
CA ASN A 352 -3.93 -19.35 9.81
C ASN A 352 -4.06 -17.82 9.92
N SER A 353 -5.25 -17.25 9.73
CA SER A 353 -5.46 -15.80 9.73
C SER A 353 -5.24 -15.10 11.08
N GLY A 354 -5.10 -15.87 12.17
CA GLY A 354 -4.70 -15.38 13.50
C GLY A 354 -3.19 -15.36 13.74
N ARG A 355 -2.38 -16.00 12.88
CA ARG A 355 -0.93 -16.13 13.06
C ARG A 355 -0.20 -14.88 12.58
N VAL A 356 -0.05 -13.91 13.47
CA VAL A 356 0.58 -12.59 13.16
C VAL A 356 2.01 -12.74 12.62
N SER A 357 2.82 -13.65 13.16
CA SER A 357 4.21 -13.86 12.71
C SER A 357 4.28 -14.34 11.26
N LEU A 358 3.39 -15.26 10.87
CA LEU A 358 3.26 -15.72 9.50
C LEU A 358 2.85 -14.58 8.57
N ILE A 359 1.82 -13.81 8.94
CA ILE A 359 1.34 -12.67 8.14
C ILE A 359 2.47 -11.66 7.89
N LYS A 360 3.29 -11.36 8.89
CA LYS A 360 4.45 -10.46 8.75
C LYS A 360 5.54 -11.04 7.86
N ALA A 361 5.83 -12.34 7.98
CA ALA A 361 6.81 -13.02 7.15
C ALA A 361 6.37 -13.03 5.67
N LEU A 362 5.10 -13.31 5.39
CA LEU A 362 4.55 -13.28 4.04
C LEU A 362 4.46 -11.86 3.47
N LEU A 363 4.12 -10.86 4.30
CA LEU A 363 4.16 -9.45 3.93
C LEU A 363 5.54 -9.05 3.41
N LEU A 364 6.63 -9.57 3.99
CA LEU A 364 7.99 -9.29 3.55
C LEU A 364 8.18 -9.63 2.06
N GLN A 365 7.65 -10.73 1.56
CA GLN A 365 7.76 -11.07 0.13
C GLN A 365 7.12 -10.03 -0.79
N ALA A 366 6.08 -9.32 -0.32
CA ALA A 366 5.39 -8.31 -1.12
C ALA A 366 6.10 -6.96 -1.09
N VAL A 367 6.73 -6.62 0.03
CA VAL A 367 7.38 -5.31 0.19
C VAL A 367 8.89 -5.35 -0.02
N HIS A 368 9.52 -6.53 -0.03
CA HIS A 368 10.97 -6.67 -0.27
C HIS A 368 11.38 -6.01 -1.60
N PRO A 369 12.54 -5.31 -1.63
CA PRO A 369 13.59 -5.14 -0.62
C PRO A 369 13.41 -3.94 0.30
N ASN A 370 12.18 -3.49 0.53
CA ASN A 370 11.90 -2.38 1.43
C ASN A 370 12.06 -2.79 2.90
N ILE A 371 13.32 -2.98 3.32
CA ILE A 371 13.72 -3.27 4.69
C ILE A 371 14.63 -2.17 5.22
N ALA A 372 14.50 -1.87 6.50
CA ALA A 372 15.25 -0.85 7.21
C ALA A 372 15.98 -1.50 8.39
N ALA A 373 17.31 -1.49 8.32
CA ALA A 373 18.17 -2.00 9.38
C ALA A 373 18.60 -0.86 10.33
N PRO A 374 18.74 -1.13 11.64
CA PRO A 374 19.30 -0.16 12.58
C PRO A 374 20.67 0.38 12.12
N ARG A 375 20.86 1.70 12.17
CA ARG A 375 22.18 2.32 11.98
C ARG A 375 22.83 2.53 13.35
N ALA A 376 24.05 2.02 13.54
CA ALA A 376 24.93 2.38 14.66
C ALA A 376 25.90 3.49 14.21
N PRO A 377 26.26 4.48 15.06
CA PRO A 377 25.88 4.66 16.48
C PRO A 377 24.65 5.58 16.71
N ALA A 378 24.07 6.19 15.67
CA ALA A 378 23.02 7.21 15.80
C ALA A 378 21.70 6.62 16.33
N LYS A 379 21.26 7.03 17.52
CA LYS A 379 20.16 6.42 18.32
C LYS A 379 18.77 6.35 17.66
N SER A 380 18.49 7.06 16.56
CA SER A 380 17.15 7.11 15.94
C SER A 380 17.11 6.94 14.42
N SER A 381 18.23 6.61 13.79
CA SER A 381 18.32 6.44 12.32
C SER A 381 18.42 4.98 11.91
N TYR A 382 17.87 4.69 10.74
CA TYR A 382 17.94 3.44 10.02
C TYR A 382 18.75 3.64 8.73
N ARG A 383 19.21 2.52 8.16
CA ARG A 383 19.76 2.44 6.81
C ARG A 383 18.93 1.48 5.98
N THR A 384 18.76 1.82 4.71
CA THR A 384 18.18 0.97 3.66
C THR A 384 19.29 0.57 2.69
N GLU A 385 18.97 -0.19 1.64
CA GLU A 385 19.92 -0.68 0.63
C GLU A 385 20.78 0.45 0.03
N ASP A 386 20.18 1.61 -0.26
CA ASP A 386 20.86 2.81 -0.79
C ASP A 386 21.68 3.59 0.26
N ALA A 387 21.81 3.06 1.48
CA ALA A 387 22.53 3.65 2.63
C ALA A 387 22.06 5.05 3.06
N ALA A 388 20.96 5.57 2.51
CA ALA A 388 20.47 6.89 2.82
C ALA A 388 19.95 6.98 4.28
N PRO A 389 20.22 8.09 5.00
CA PRO A 389 19.66 8.32 6.32
C PRO A 389 18.14 8.21 6.31
N THR A 390 17.60 7.28 7.09
CA THR A 390 16.17 6.96 7.06
C THR A 390 15.58 6.96 8.47
N HIS A 391 14.39 7.53 8.62
CA HIS A 391 13.65 7.58 9.88
C HIS A 391 12.25 6.98 9.74
N ILE A 392 11.73 6.37 10.80
CA ILE A 392 10.34 5.92 10.84
C ILE A 392 9.42 7.14 11.00
N SER A 393 8.37 7.21 10.19
CA SER A 393 7.34 8.24 10.32
C SER A 393 6.78 8.28 11.75
N LYS A 394 6.61 9.48 12.31
CA LYS A 394 6.01 9.69 13.65
C LYS A 394 4.58 9.16 13.79
N MET A 395 3.91 8.89 12.66
CA MET A 395 2.57 8.30 12.63
C MET A 395 2.57 6.77 12.61
N SER A 396 3.73 6.14 12.44
CA SER A 396 3.83 4.68 12.56
C SER A 396 3.73 4.25 14.02
N VAL A 397 3.12 3.09 14.26
CA VAL A 397 3.09 2.44 15.58
C VAL A 397 4.49 2.07 16.09
N ASN A 398 5.48 2.02 15.19
CA ASN A 398 6.87 1.67 15.50
C ASN A 398 7.77 2.89 15.74
N ALA A 399 7.24 4.12 15.65
CA ALA A 399 8.05 5.35 15.80
C ALA A 399 8.76 5.48 17.15
N ARG A 400 8.26 4.78 18.18
CA ARG A 400 8.80 4.79 19.55
C ARG A 400 9.25 3.41 20.02
N ARG A 401 9.32 2.43 19.12
CA ARG A 401 9.74 1.07 19.46
C ARG A 401 11.27 0.96 19.50
N PRO A 402 11.81 0.00 20.25
CA PRO A 402 13.21 -0.40 20.14
C PRO A 402 13.64 -0.62 18.69
N LYS A 403 14.93 -0.38 18.43
CA LYS A 403 15.48 -0.62 17.11
C LYS A 403 15.46 -2.11 16.79
N ALA A 404 14.92 -2.42 15.63
CA ALA A 404 14.84 -3.76 15.09
C ALA A 404 14.86 -3.68 13.57
N LEU A 405 14.80 -4.82 12.90
CA LEU A 405 14.59 -4.87 11.46
C LEU A 405 13.11 -4.59 11.15
N PHE A 406 12.86 -3.66 10.24
CA PHE A 406 11.50 -3.32 9.82
C PHE A 406 11.36 -3.44 8.31
N ALA A 407 10.30 -4.09 7.85
CA ALA A 407 9.80 -3.93 6.50
C ALA A 407 8.94 -2.67 6.40
N PHE A 408 8.87 -2.02 5.24
CA PHE A 408 8.07 -0.81 5.03
C PHE A 408 7.37 -0.76 3.66
N GLY A 409 6.22 -0.11 3.61
CA GLY A 409 5.42 0.02 2.37
C GLY A 409 5.85 1.15 1.46
N SER A 410 6.28 2.28 2.02
CA SER A 410 6.75 3.42 1.22
C SER A 410 7.86 4.21 1.88
N LYS A 411 8.77 4.72 1.05
CA LYS A 411 9.87 5.60 1.40
C LYS A 411 9.71 6.93 0.67
N ARG A 412 9.80 8.04 1.42
CA ARG A 412 9.59 9.40 0.91
C ARG A 412 10.69 10.33 1.44
N PRO A 413 11.22 11.26 0.63
CA PRO A 413 12.15 12.26 1.13
C PRO A 413 11.46 13.17 2.17
N THR A 414 12.23 13.65 3.14
CA THR A 414 11.72 14.63 4.11
C THR A 414 11.51 15.98 3.44
N ALA A 415 10.56 16.77 3.95
CA ALA A 415 10.33 18.12 3.45
C ALA A 415 11.50 19.08 3.75
N SER A 416 12.34 18.76 4.74
CA SER A 416 13.48 19.58 5.16
C SER A 416 14.77 19.25 4.42
N ASP A 417 14.99 17.99 4.09
CA ASP A 417 16.20 17.52 3.42
C ASP A 417 15.84 16.42 2.41
N PRO A 418 16.07 16.63 1.10
CA PRO A 418 15.79 15.63 0.08
C PRO A 418 16.65 14.36 0.19
N ASN A 419 17.77 14.41 0.92
CA ASN A 419 18.67 13.27 1.12
C ASN A 419 18.35 12.44 2.37
N THR A 420 17.44 12.93 3.22
CA THR A 420 16.94 12.21 4.39
C THR A 420 15.55 11.69 4.09
N PHE A 421 15.28 10.42 4.37
CA PHE A 421 14.02 9.76 4.04
C PHE A 421 13.20 9.43 5.28
N MET A 422 11.89 9.40 5.10
CA MET A 422 10.95 8.79 6.04
C MET A 422 10.29 7.56 5.43
N ILE A 423 10.25 6.49 6.22
CA ILE A 423 9.51 5.27 5.90
C ILE A 423 8.15 5.26 6.59
N HIS A 424 7.16 4.76 5.87
CA HIS A 424 5.76 4.67 6.27
C HIS A 424 5.26 3.23 6.15
N GLN A 425 4.21 2.91 6.90
CA GLN A 425 3.62 1.57 6.97
C GLN A 425 4.70 0.53 7.32
N THR A 426 5.17 0.55 8.56
CA THR A 426 6.26 -0.33 8.98
C THR A 426 5.73 -1.58 9.67
N SER A 427 6.43 -2.70 9.49
CA SER A 427 6.16 -3.95 10.17
C SER A 427 7.47 -4.54 10.67
N HIS A 428 7.52 -4.90 11.95
CA HIS A 428 8.65 -5.63 12.50
C HIS A 428 8.82 -6.97 11.78
N VAL A 429 10.08 -7.32 11.46
CA VAL A 429 10.45 -8.57 10.81
C VAL A 429 11.56 -9.24 11.62
N PRO A 430 11.29 -10.41 12.22
CA PRO A 430 12.32 -11.18 12.88
C PRO A 430 13.45 -11.61 11.93
N PRO A 431 14.71 -11.72 12.38
CA PRO A 431 15.85 -12.09 11.53
C PRO A 431 15.66 -13.41 10.78
N LEU A 432 15.08 -14.45 11.39
CA LEU A 432 14.84 -15.73 10.71
C LEU A 432 13.82 -15.57 9.58
N ALA A 433 12.72 -14.85 9.84
CA ALA A 433 11.74 -14.54 8.81
C ALA A 433 12.35 -13.72 7.66
N ALA A 434 13.27 -12.80 7.95
CA ALA A 434 14.01 -12.07 6.93
C ALA A 434 14.91 -12.99 6.08
N CYS A 435 15.58 -13.96 6.71
CA CYS A 435 16.41 -14.91 5.98
C CYS A 435 15.60 -15.86 5.09
N LEU A 436 14.39 -16.23 5.51
CA LEU A 436 13.51 -17.14 4.76
C LEU A 436 12.72 -16.44 3.65
N PHE A 437 12.19 -15.24 3.90
CA PHE A 437 11.25 -14.55 2.99
C PHE A 437 11.78 -13.23 2.42
N GLY A 438 13.00 -12.83 2.78
CA GLY A 438 13.66 -11.62 2.30
C GLY A 438 14.45 -11.86 1.00
N GLY A 439 15.53 -11.10 0.83
CA GLY A 439 16.32 -11.10 -0.40
C GLY A 439 17.41 -12.15 -0.41
N HIS A 440 18.27 -12.13 -1.42
CA HIS A 440 19.28 -13.18 -1.62
C HIS A 440 20.23 -13.28 -0.41
N ILE A 441 20.38 -14.49 0.16
CA ILE A 441 21.26 -14.73 1.32
C ILE A 441 22.55 -15.47 0.91
N GLN A 442 23.65 -15.10 1.56
CA GLN A 442 24.95 -15.77 1.47
C GLN A 442 25.46 -16.05 2.87
N ALA A 443 25.97 -17.25 3.13
CA ALA A 443 26.54 -17.62 4.43
C ALA A 443 28.06 -17.60 4.36
N LYS A 444 28.69 -17.03 5.39
CA LYS A 444 30.14 -17.08 5.61
C LYS A 444 30.40 -17.43 7.08
N GLY A 445 30.57 -18.72 7.36
CA GLY A 445 30.63 -19.23 8.73
C GLY A 445 29.28 -19.02 9.43
N ASP A 446 29.30 -18.35 10.58
CA ASP A 446 28.10 -18.09 11.39
C ASP A 446 27.43 -16.74 11.04
N ASN A 447 27.88 -16.06 9.99
CA ASN A 447 27.29 -14.83 9.51
C ASN A 447 26.51 -15.06 8.21
N ILE A 448 25.26 -14.59 8.15
CA ILE A 448 24.46 -14.54 6.93
C ILE A 448 24.37 -13.10 6.46
N ARG A 449 24.73 -12.89 5.19
CA ARG A 449 24.59 -11.61 4.51
C ARG A 449 23.45 -11.65 3.51
N MET A 450 22.45 -10.80 3.70
CA MET A 450 21.30 -10.63 2.81
C MET A 450 21.48 -9.38 1.91
N ASP A 451 21.20 -9.55 0.62
CA ASP A 451 21.28 -8.54 -0.44
C ASP A 451 22.62 -7.79 -0.46
N SER A 452 23.70 -8.43 0.01
CA SER A 452 25.03 -7.84 0.13
C SER A 452 25.14 -6.63 1.08
N TRP A 453 24.15 -6.32 1.93
CA TRP A 453 24.24 -5.15 2.84
C TRP A 453 23.71 -5.35 4.26
N VAL A 454 22.85 -6.34 4.51
CA VAL A 454 22.37 -6.68 5.87
C VAL A 454 23.09 -7.92 6.35
N ASP A 455 23.74 -7.84 7.51
CA ASP A 455 24.43 -8.96 8.13
C ASP A 455 23.61 -9.45 9.34
N PHE A 456 23.50 -10.77 9.47
CA PHE A 456 22.86 -11.47 10.58
C PHE A 456 23.87 -12.43 11.21
N ASP A 457 24.09 -12.31 12.51
CA ASP A 457 24.94 -13.24 13.25
C ASP A 457 24.09 -14.36 13.84
N ILE A 458 24.42 -15.60 13.51
CA ILE A 458 23.78 -16.79 14.04
C ILE A 458 24.44 -17.15 15.37
N GLN A 459 23.64 -17.26 16.43
CA GLN A 459 24.10 -17.77 17.71
C GLN A 459 23.75 -19.26 17.82
N THR A 460 24.76 -20.12 17.90
CA THR A 460 24.59 -21.56 18.14
C THR A 460 24.98 -21.91 19.57
N GLU A 461 24.20 -22.79 20.23
CA GLU A 461 24.52 -23.26 21.59
C GLU A 461 25.79 -24.12 21.61
N SER A 462 26.10 -24.79 20.50
CA SER A 462 27.35 -25.52 20.29
C SER A 462 28.37 -24.61 19.57
N GLN A 463 29.42 -24.20 20.30
CA GLN A 463 30.53 -23.46 19.72
C GLN A 463 31.21 -24.30 18.63
N GLY A 464 31.31 -23.77 17.41
CA GLY A 464 32.05 -24.38 16.30
C GLY A 464 31.22 -25.10 15.23
N ASN A 465 29.88 -25.06 15.30
CA ASN A 465 29.04 -25.67 14.27
C ASN A 465 28.78 -24.72 13.09
N THR A 466 29.78 -24.57 12.20
CA THR A 466 29.71 -23.77 10.95
C THR A 466 28.63 -24.23 9.95
N SER A 467 27.77 -25.19 10.32
CA SER A 467 26.71 -25.73 9.47
C SER A 467 25.40 -24.94 9.56
N ALA A 468 25.17 -24.13 10.60
CA ALA A 468 23.88 -23.46 10.80
C ALA A 468 23.51 -22.50 9.66
N GLY A 469 24.46 -21.69 9.18
CA GLY A 469 24.25 -20.81 8.03
C GLY A 469 23.95 -21.60 6.75
N ARG A 470 24.61 -22.75 6.54
CA ARG A 470 24.35 -23.64 5.41
C ARG A 470 22.97 -24.29 5.50
N LEU A 471 22.57 -24.78 6.67
CA LEU A 471 21.25 -25.36 6.92
C LEU A 471 20.14 -24.34 6.63
N LEU A 472 20.33 -23.07 7.02
CA LEU A 472 19.35 -22.02 6.74
C LEU A 472 19.23 -21.73 5.24
N ILE A 473 20.35 -21.76 4.49
CA ILE A 473 20.32 -21.63 3.03
C ILE A 473 19.57 -22.81 2.39
N GLU A 474 19.86 -24.04 2.80
CA GLU A 474 19.18 -25.23 2.27
C GLU A 474 17.69 -25.22 2.62
N LEU A 475 17.33 -24.81 3.84
CA LEU A 475 15.94 -24.64 4.24
C LEU A 475 15.23 -23.59 3.38
N ARG A 476 15.87 -22.44 3.11
CA ARG A 476 15.31 -21.42 2.23
C ARG A 476 15.06 -21.97 0.83
N LYS A 477 16.03 -22.67 0.23
CA LYS A 477 15.87 -23.30 -1.09
C LYS A 477 14.69 -24.25 -1.11
N ALA A 478 14.57 -25.11 -0.10
CA ALA A 478 13.46 -26.06 0.02
C ALA A 478 12.10 -25.34 0.14
N VAL A 479 12.03 -24.22 0.87
CA VAL A 479 10.82 -23.38 0.93
C VAL A 479 10.51 -22.74 -0.42
N ASP A 480 11.50 -22.18 -1.12
CA ASP A 480 11.32 -21.56 -2.44
C ASP A 480 10.86 -22.59 -3.50
N GLU A 481 11.45 -23.78 -3.51
CA GLU A 481 11.03 -24.90 -4.36
C GLU A 481 9.60 -25.35 -4.04
N SER A 482 9.28 -25.49 -2.76
CA SER A 482 7.94 -25.86 -2.31
C SER A 482 6.88 -24.83 -2.71
N LEU A 483 7.22 -23.54 -2.63
CA LEU A 483 6.35 -22.46 -3.09
C LEU A 483 6.18 -22.47 -4.61
N SER A 484 7.24 -22.74 -5.36
CA SER A 484 7.16 -22.89 -6.82
C SER A 484 6.18 -24.01 -7.19
N LEU A 485 6.33 -25.19 -6.57
CA LEU A 485 5.42 -26.32 -6.77
C LEU A 485 3.97 -25.99 -6.38
N ALA A 486 3.78 -25.24 -5.28
CA ALA A 486 2.47 -24.77 -4.87
C ALA A 486 1.84 -23.82 -5.90
N PHE A 487 2.61 -22.89 -6.45
CA PHE A 487 2.14 -22.00 -7.52
C PHE A 487 1.81 -22.77 -8.81
N ASP A 488 2.62 -23.74 -9.19
CA ASP A 488 2.36 -24.60 -10.37
C ASP A 488 1.09 -25.43 -10.20
N ALA A 489 0.90 -26.00 -9.00
CA ALA A 489 -0.30 -26.75 -8.65
C ALA A 489 -1.56 -25.86 -8.68
N LEU A 490 -1.48 -24.63 -8.16
CA LEU A 490 -2.58 -23.66 -8.23
C LEU A 490 -2.89 -23.20 -9.65
N SER A 491 -1.85 -22.95 -10.45
CA SER A 491 -1.99 -22.57 -11.86
C SER A 491 -2.64 -23.70 -12.67
N THR A 492 -2.29 -24.96 -12.41
CA THR A 492 -2.89 -26.12 -13.08
C THR A 492 -4.35 -26.37 -12.63
N ARG A 493 -4.68 -26.02 -11.39
CA ARG A 493 -6.04 -26.12 -10.84
C ARG A 493 -6.99 -25.09 -11.49
N LYS A 494 -6.46 -23.93 -11.88
CA LYS A 494 -7.22 -22.86 -12.55
C LYS A 494 -7.87 -23.42 -13.83
N ASN A 495 -9.15 -23.11 -14.03
CA ASN A 495 -9.94 -23.45 -15.23
C ASN A 495 -10.20 -24.94 -15.50
N LYS A 496 -9.82 -25.89 -14.62
CA LYS A 496 -10.24 -27.29 -14.76
C LYS A 496 -11.68 -27.48 -14.26
N ALA A 497 -12.51 -28.14 -15.08
CA ALA A 497 -13.85 -28.58 -14.69
C ALA A 497 -13.80 -29.49 -13.45
N PHE A 498 -14.92 -29.69 -12.76
CA PHE A 498 -14.99 -30.68 -11.68
C PHE A 498 -15.26 -32.06 -12.30
N THR A 499 -14.23 -32.87 -12.55
CA THR A 499 -14.36 -34.30 -12.87
C THR A 499 -13.89 -35.19 -11.71
N GLU A 500 -14.17 -36.50 -11.73
CA GLU A 500 -13.73 -37.43 -10.68
C GLU A 500 -12.19 -37.58 -10.62
N GLU A 501 -11.50 -37.60 -11.77
CA GLU A 501 -10.02 -37.59 -11.83
C GLU A 501 -9.42 -36.28 -11.27
N ASP A 502 -10.15 -35.17 -11.33
CA ASP A 502 -9.74 -33.90 -10.72
C ASP A 502 -9.82 -33.92 -9.19
N HIS A 503 -10.58 -34.85 -8.59
CA HIS A 503 -10.72 -34.92 -7.13
C HIS A 503 -9.41 -35.33 -6.45
N GLU A 504 -8.74 -36.37 -6.96
CA GLU A 504 -7.45 -36.83 -6.43
C GLU A 504 -6.35 -35.79 -6.62
N SER A 505 -6.28 -35.18 -7.82
CA SER A 505 -5.33 -34.10 -8.11
C SER A 505 -5.51 -32.90 -7.18
N ARG A 506 -6.76 -32.55 -6.84
CA ARG A 506 -7.06 -31.46 -5.90
C ARG A 506 -6.74 -31.82 -4.46
N LEU A 507 -6.96 -33.07 -4.05
CA LEU A 507 -6.58 -33.55 -2.73
C LEU A 507 -5.05 -33.54 -2.54
N ALA A 508 -4.31 -33.93 -3.57
CA ALA A 508 -2.85 -33.85 -3.58
C ALA A 508 -2.37 -32.40 -3.48
N CYS A 509 -2.98 -31.48 -4.25
CA CYS A 509 -2.71 -30.04 -4.15
C CYS A 509 -3.00 -29.51 -2.74
N ASP A 510 -4.19 -29.79 -2.18
CA ASP A 510 -4.58 -29.31 -0.86
C ASP A 510 -3.68 -29.87 0.26
N THR A 511 -3.17 -31.10 0.10
CA THR A 511 -2.16 -31.72 0.98
C THR A 511 -0.83 -30.97 0.89
N LEU A 512 -0.32 -30.74 -0.32
CA LEU A 512 0.92 -29.98 -0.54
C LEU A 512 0.83 -28.58 0.11
N LEU A 513 -0.24 -27.83 -0.13
CA LEU A 513 -0.42 -26.50 0.44
C LEU A 513 -0.44 -26.53 1.98
N ARG A 514 -1.07 -27.55 2.57
CA ARG A 514 -1.11 -27.73 4.02
C ARG A 514 0.30 -28.00 4.57
N ASP A 515 1.01 -28.96 3.98
CA ASP A 515 2.30 -29.41 4.50
C ASP A 515 3.35 -28.28 4.39
N VAL A 516 3.34 -27.50 3.30
CA VAL A 516 4.16 -26.29 3.15
C VAL A 516 3.82 -25.25 4.21
N SER A 517 2.53 -25.06 4.50
CA SER A 517 2.08 -24.12 5.53
C SER A 517 2.55 -24.54 6.92
N GLU A 518 2.37 -25.80 7.28
CA GLU A 518 2.74 -26.34 8.59
C GLU A 518 4.25 -26.24 8.82
N LEU A 519 5.06 -26.60 7.83
CA LEU A 519 6.53 -26.51 7.89
C LEU A 519 6.98 -25.07 8.15
N VAL A 520 6.49 -24.10 7.38
CA VAL A 520 6.85 -22.68 7.54
C VAL A 520 6.40 -22.14 8.89
N ILE A 521 5.19 -22.49 9.33
CA ILE A 521 4.65 -22.06 10.62
C ILE A 521 5.49 -22.62 11.77
N GLU A 522 5.85 -23.89 11.72
CA GLU A 522 6.69 -24.54 12.75
C GLU A 522 8.05 -23.84 12.86
N VAL A 523 8.69 -23.54 11.72
CA VAL A 523 9.97 -22.84 11.67
C VAL A 523 9.85 -21.42 12.24
N ILE A 524 8.86 -20.64 11.79
CA ILE A 524 8.67 -19.26 12.27
C ILE A 524 8.36 -19.22 13.77
N ASN A 525 7.56 -20.16 14.29
CA ASN A 525 7.20 -20.19 15.71
C ASN A 525 8.38 -20.56 16.62
N ARG A 526 9.42 -21.20 16.08
CA ARG A 526 10.67 -21.49 16.80
C ARG A 526 11.62 -20.30 16.83
N ASP A 527 11.34 -19.24 16.09
CA ASP A 527 12.17 -18.03 16.11
C ASP A 527 12.08 -17.37 17.49
N ILE A 528 13.24 -16.96 18.01
CA ILE A 528 13.32 -16.24 19.27
C ILE A 528 13.91 -14.87 19.00
N ASP A 529 13.04 -13.88 18.82
CA ASP A 529 13.51 -12.51 18.64
C ASP A 529 13.94 -11.92 20.00
N PRO A 530 15.21 -11.50 20.15
CA PRO A 530 15.68 -10.85 21.38
C PRO A 530 14.92 -9.56 21.68
N VAL A 531 14.39 -8.87 20.67
CA VAL A 531 13.60 -7.64 20.82
C VAL A 531 12.29 -7.89 21.58
N TYR A 532 11.74 -9.11 21.51
CA TYR A 532 10.55 -9.50 22.27
C TYR A 532 10.86 -9.98 23.70
N ARG A 533 12.10 -10.40 24.00
CA ARG A 533 12.50 -10.93 25.33
C ARG A 533 12.43 -9.88 26.45
N ASP A 534 12.62 -8.60 26.14
CA ASP A 534 12.68 -7.54 27.16
C ASP A 534 11.31 -6.94 27.53
N SER A 535 10.23 -7.26 26.81
CA SER A 535 8.94 -6.60 27.09
C SER A 535 7.68 -7.47 27.09
N GLN A 536 7.57 -8.57 26.34
CA GLN A 536 6.33 -9.37 26.32
C GLN A 536 6.56 -10.81 25.83
N ARG A 537 6.70 -11.76 26.77
CA ARG A 537 6.65 -13.20 26.46
C ARG A 537 5.23 -13.79 26.42
N GLU A 538 4.20 -13.07 26.85
CA GLU A 538 2.84 -13.63 26.99
C GLU A 538 1.86 -13.31 25.84
N ALA A 539 2.17 -12.37 24.94
CA ALA A 539 1.22 -11.90 23.91
C ALA A 539 1.41 -12.52 22.50
N TYR A 540 2.49 -13.26 22.27
CA TYR A 540 2.86 -13.77 20.93
C TYR A 540 2.54 -15.25 20.71
N THR A 541 2.34 -16.02 21.79
CA THR A 541 2.04 -17.47 21.74
C THR A 541 0.61 -17.79 22.15
N THR A 542 -0.09 -16.84 22.77
CA THR A 542 -1.52 -16.96 23.05
C THR A 542 -2.28 -16.53 21.80
N GLU A 543 -3.24 -17.37 21.38
CA GLU A 543 -4.29 -16.90 20.47
C GLU A 543 -4.80 -15.56 21.01
N PRO A 544 -5.00 -14.52 20.17
CA PRO A 544 -5.63 -13.32 20.66
C PRO A 544 -6.95 -13.76 21.29
N GLU A 545 -7.14 -13.46 22.59
CA GLU A 545 -8.46 -13.57 23.21
C GLU A 545 -9.43 -12.97 22.22
N SER A 546 -10.35 -13.83 21.77
CA SER A 546 -11.29 -13.50 20.73
C SER A 546 -11.96 -12.18 21.10
N ILE A 547 -11.68 -11.13 20.31
CA ILE A 547 -12.44 -9.87 20.36
C ILE A 547 -13.92 -10.15 20.02
N TYR A 548 -14.24 -11.35 19.53
CA TYR A 548 -15.59 -11.85 19.35
C TYR A 548 -16.07 -12.53 20.66
N PRO A 549 -17.13 -12.04 21.31
CA PRO A 549 -17.72 -12.76 22.43
C PRO A 549 -18.18 -14.14 21.94
N SER A 550 -17.69 -15.18 22.60
CA SER A 550 -18.15 -16.55 22.45
C SER A 550 -19.67 -16.55 22.63
N ARG A 551 -20.41 -16.91 21.57
CA ARG A 551 -21.84 -17.21 21.71
C ARG A 551 -21.97 -18.41 22.64
N ASN A 552 -22.44 -18.18 23.86
CA ASN A 552 -23.04 -19.23 24.67
C ASN A 552 -24.14 -19.88 23.84
N ARG A 553 -23.92 -21.13 23.45
CA ARG A 553 -24.98 -22.02 22.98
C ARG A 553 -25.77 -22.43 24.23
N ASN A 554 -26.98 -21.90 24.36
CA ASN A 554 -28.08 -22.61 25.00
C ASN A 554 -29.03 -23.08 23.89
#